data_AF-A0A9D4GLE1-F1
#
_entry.id   AF-A0A9D4GLE1-F1
#
_cell.length_a   1.000
_cell.length_b   1.000
_cell.length_c   1.000
_cell.angle_alpha   90.00
_cell.angle_beta   90.00
_cell.angle_gamma   90.00
#
_symmetry.space_group_name_H-M   'P 1'
#
loop_
_entity.id
_entity.type
_entity.pdbx_description
1 polymer ?
#
loop_
_entity_poly.entity_id
_entity_poly.type
_entity_poly.pdbx_seq_one_letter_code
_entity_poly.pdbx_strand_id
1 'polypeptide(L)' 'MVDMLTCNTTVDMLTCNTTVDMLTCNTTVDMLTCNTTVDMLTCNTTVDMLTCNTKITL' A
#
# COMPACT_ATOMS: atom_id res chain seq x y z
N MET A 1 5.51 11.87 7.70
CA MET A 1 4.65 11.05 8.57
C MET A 1 3.26 11.60 8.41
N VAL A 2 2.34 10.76 7.93
CA VAL A 2 0.92 11.12 7.78
C VAL A 2 0.14 10.19 8.70
N ASP A 3 -0.77 10.73 9.48
CA ASP A 3 -1.50 9.96 10.49
C ASP A 3 -2.40 8.88 9.84
N MET A 4 -3.03 9.21 8.71
CA MET A 4 -3.89 8.29 7.98
C MET A 4 -3.80 8.51 6.47
N LEU A 5 -3.66 7.42 5.71
CA LEU A 5 -3.75 7.41 4.25
C LEU A 5 -4.79 6.40 3.80
N THR A 6 -5.71 6.85 2.93
CA THR A 6 -6.68 5.99 2.26
C THR A 6 -6.51 6.08 0.75
N CYS A 7 -6.40 4.93 0.09
CA CYS A 7 -6.25 4.87 -1.37
C CYS A 7 -7.26 3.93 -2.01
N ASN A 8 -7.82 4.33 -3.14
CA ASN A 8 -8.63 3.48 -4.02
C ASN A 8 -8.22 3.70 -5.48
N THR A 9 -7.62 2.70 -6.11
CA THR A 9 -7.05 2.84 -7.46
C THR A 9 -7.19 1.58 -8.30
N THR A 10 -7.46 1.78 -9.59
CA THR A 10 -7.39 0.76 -10.63
C THR A 10 -6.46 1.23 -11.74
N VAL A 11 -5.31 0.58 -11.90
CA VAL A 11 -4.27 0.97 -12.87
C VAL A 11 -3.43 -0.24 -13.29
N ASP A 12 -2.76 -0.21 -14.43
CA ASP A 12 -1.90 -1.32 -14.87
C ASP A 12 -0.62 -1.43 -14.01
N MET A 13 -0.05 -0.30 -13.60
CA MET A 13 1.14 -0.27 -12.74
C MET A 13 1.01 0.78 -11.65
N LEU A 14 1.23 0.38 -10.40
CA LEU A 14 1.24 1.26 -9.23
C LEU A 14 2.55 1.13 -8.47
N THR A 15 3.20 2.25 -8.19
CA THR A 15 4.39 2.32 -7.32
C THR A 15 4.14 3.26 -6.15
N CYS A 16 4.28 2.76 -4.92
CA CYS A 16 4.07 3.54 -3.70
C CYS A 16 5.31 3.53 -2.79
N ASN A 17 5.62 4.68 -2.19
CA ASN A 17 6.60 4.82 -1.11
C ASN A 17 6.04 5.74 -0.03
N THR A 18 5.67 5.20 1.13
CA THR A 18 4.94 5.96 2.16
C THR A 18 5.31 5.55 3.59
N THR A 19 5.36 6.54 4.49
CA THR A 19 5.49 6.35 5.95
C THR A 19 4.27 6.96 6.64
N VAL A 20 3.40 6.11 7.20
CA VAL A 20 2.10 6.52 7.77
C VAL A 20 1.73 5.68 8.99
N ASP A 21 1.00 6.25 9.95
CA ASP A 21 0.62 5.49 11.16
C ASP A 21 -0.48 4.48 10.81
N MET A 22 -1.48 4.91 10.03
CA MET A 22 -2.54 4.03 9.51
C MET A 22 -2.65 4.09 7.97
N LEU A 23 -2.55 2.93 7.32
CA LEU A 23 -2.76 2.77 5.88
C LEU A 23 -3.99 1.90 5.60
N THR A 24 -4.98 2.43 4.88
CA THR A 24 -6.08 1.66 4.31
C THR A 24 -6.04 1.73 2.79
N CYS A 25 -5.99 0.59 2.11
CA CYS A 25 -5.86 0.55 0.66
C CYS A 25 -6.87 -0.40 0.03
N ASN A 26 -7.49 0.00 -1.08
CA ASN A 26 -8.29 -0.87 -1.94
C ASN A 26 -7.82 -0.73 -3.39
N THR A 27 -7.15 -1.74 -3.96
CA THR A 27 -6.52 -1.58 -5.28
C THR A 27 -6.68 -2.78 -6.17
N THR A 28 -6.94 -2.53 -7.45
CA THR A 28 -6.90 -3.52 -8.53
C THR A 28 -5.76 -3.13 -9.48
N VAL A 29 -4.72 -3.96 -9.59
CA VAL A 29 -3.50 -3.57 -10.31
C VAL A 29 -2.87 -4.76 -11.01
N ASP A 30 -2.37 -4.63 -12.24
CA ASP A 30 -1.63 -5.74 -12.86
C ASP A 30 -0.24 -5.88 -12.21
N MET A 31 0.44 -4.76 -11.95
CA MET A 31 1.74 -4.73 -11.27
C MET A 31 1.78 -3.70 -10.13
N LEU A 32 1.92 -4.18 -8.90
CA LEU A 32 2.07 -3.33 -7.70
C LEU A 32 3.47 -3.45 -7.10
N THR A 33 4.18 -2.32 -7.00
CA THR A 33 5.42 -2.18 -6.22
C THR A 33 5.20 -1.24 -5.04
N CYS A 34 5.43 -1.69 -3.81
CA CYS A 34 5.22 -0.86 -2.62
C CYS A 34 6.41 -0.92 -1.65
N ASN A 35 6.76 0.23 -1.09
CA ASN A 35 7.67 0.35 0.06
C ASN A 35 6.99 1.16 1.16
N THR A 36 6.67 0.51 2.26
CA THR A 36 5.77 1.05 3.30
C THR A 36 6.36 0.87 4.68
N THR A 37 6.40 1.94 5.47
CA THR A 37 6.63 1.85 6.93
C THR A 37 5.38 2.31 7.64
N VAL A 38 4.72 1.40 8.37
CA VAL A 38 3.40 1.67 8.96
C VAL A 38 3.21 0.96 10.30
N ASP A 39 2.44 1.56 11.20
CA ASP A 39 2.10 0.91 12.48
C ASP A 39 0.85 0.03 12.33
N MET A 40 -0.14 0.47 11.53
CA MET A 40 -1.34 -0.30 11.21
C MET A 40 -1.64 -0.30 9.70
N LEU A 41 -1.82 -1.50 9.13
CA LEU A 41 -2.11 -1.72 7.71
C LEU A 41 -3.41 -2.52 7.51
N THR A 42 -4.32 -1.99 6.69
CA THR A 42 -5.48 -2.72 6.14
C THR A 42 -5.49 -2.59 4.62
N CYS A 43 -5.53 -3.71 3.90
CA CYS A 43 -5.44 -3.70 2.44
C CYS A 43 -6.41 -4.71 1.82
N ASN A 44 -7.15 -4.29 0.80
CA ASN A 44 -7.95 -5.14 -0.09
C ASN A 44 -7.39 -5.00 -1.50
N THR A 45 -6.72 -6.05 -1.98
CA THR A 45 -5.93 -6.00 -3.21
C THR A 45 -6.28 -7.14 -4.15
N THR A 46 -6.54 -6.81 -5.42
CA THR A 46 -6.57 -7.78 -6.53
C THR A 46 -5.39 -7.44 -7.43
N VAL A 47 -4.36 -8.30 -7.46
CA VAL A 47 -3.10 -8.01 -8.17
C VAL A 47 -2.58 -9.25 -8.87
N ASP A 48 -2.15 -9.10 -10.13
CA ASP A 48 -1.51 -10.19 -10.87
C ASP A 48 -0.05 -10.39 -10.44
N MET A 49 0.71 -9.30 -10.26
CA MET A 49 2.08 -9.32 -9.75
C MET A 49 2.32 -8.28 -8.64
N LEU A 50 2.67 -8.76 -7.45
CA LEU A 50 2.91 -7.93 -6.27
C LEU A 50 4.36 -8.04 -5.78
N THR A 51 5.04 -6.89 -5.67
CA THR A 51 6.30 -6.75 -4.91
C THR A 51 6.08 -5.73 -3.79
N CYS A 52 6.23 -6.16 -2.54
CA CYS A 52 6.02 -5.29 -1.38
C CYS A 52 7.15 -5.43 -0.37
N ASN A 53 7.65 -4.29 0.11
CA ASN A 53 8.54 -4.21 1.25
C ASN A 53 7.86 -3.40 2.35
N THR A 54 7.37 -4.09 3.37
CA THR A 54 6.67 -3.45 4.49
C THR A 54 7.45 -3.64 5.77
N LYS A 55 7.72 -2.54 6.47
CA LYS A 55 8.26 -2.54 7.82
C LYS A 55 7.17 -2.08 8.77
N ILE A 56 6.75 -2.98 9.67
CA ILE A 56 5.80 -2.64 10.73
C ILE A 56 6.59 -2.32 12.00
N THR A 57 6.38 -1.12 12.51
CA THR A 57 6.89 -0.69 13.82
C THR A 57 5.76 -0.84 14.85
N LEU A 58 6.09 -1.35 16.05
CA LEU A 58 5.18 -1.50 17.18
C LEU A 58 5.37 -0.34 18.16
#